data_AF-A0A7C2EJ22-F1
#
_entry.id   AF-A0A7C2EJ22-F1
#
_cell.length_a   1.000
_cell.length_b   1.000
_cell.length_c   1.000
_cell.angle_alpha   90.00
_cell.angle_beta   90.00
_cell.angle_gamma   90.00
#
_symmetry.space_group_name_H-M   'P 1'
#
loop_
_entity.id
_entity.type
_entity.pdbx_description
1 polymer ?
#
loop_
_entity_poly.entity_id
_entity_poly.type
_entity_poly.pdbx_seq_one_letter_code
_entity_poly.pdbx_strand_id
1 'polypeptide(L)'
;LEVLKEIPEYRAALKQGAGPTIVVGEKNRRAGKIFVDMTGGTSGSPEAYAKLQVAGVGTVVGMHIKEEHRKEAEKNNINVVIAGHMASDSLGMNLFLDELARQGVEIITTSGLIRVART
;
A
#
# COMPACT_ATOMS: atom_id res chain seq x y z
N LEU A 1 -11.61 1.23 0.80
CA LEU A 1 -10.60 1.62 1.81
C LEU A 1 -10.80 0.89 3.14
N GLU A 2 -12.03 0.65 3.59
CA GLU A 2 -12.31 0.03 4.91
C GLU A 2 -11.47 -1.22 5.20
N VAL A 3 -11.34 -2.15 4.25
CA VAL A 3 -10.49 -3.35 4.37
C VAL A 3 -9.04 -3.03 4.77
N LEU A 4 -8.42 -1.99 4.18
CA LEU A 4 -7.06 -1.60 4.57
C LEU A 4 -7.03 -1.02 5.99
N LYS A 5 -8.06 -0.28 6.40
CA LYS A 5 -8.13 0.35 7.74
C LYS A 5 -8.37 -0.66 8.87
N GLU A 6 -8.83 -1.86 8.52
CA GLU A 6 -8.97 -2.95 9.48
C GLU A 6 -7.62 -3.51 9.92
N ILE A 7 -6.60 -3.44 9.06
CA ILE A 7 -5.24 -3.90 9.36
C ILE A 7 -4.60 -2.97 10.41
N PRO A 8 -4.01 -3.52 11.49
CA PRO A 8 -3.49 -2.73 12.61
C PRO A 8 -2.45 -1.67 12.23
N GLU A 9 -1.53 -1.97 11.32
CA GLU A 9 -0.48 -1.05 10.87
C GLU A 9 -1.07 0.18 10.16
N TYR A 10 -2.00 -0.04 9.23
CA TYR A 10 -2.69 1.05 8.54
C TYR A 10 -3.61 1.83 9.50
N ARG A 11 -4.21 1.17 10.49
CA ARG A 11 -4.99 1.84 11.55
C ARG A 11 -4.13 2.74 12.43
N ALA A 12 -2.92 2.30 12.77
CA ALA A 12 -1.96 3.13 13.50
C ALA A 12 -1.51 4.33 12.65
N ALA A 13 -1.20 4.11 11.37
CA ALA A 13 -0.81 5.17 10.46
C ALA A 13 -1.93 6.21 10.23
N LEU A 14 -3.19 5.79 10.22
CA LEU A 14 -4.34 6.70 10.17
C LEU A 14 -4.34 7.71 11.33
N LYS A 15 -3.99 7.28 12.55
CA LYS A 15 -3.91 8.16 13.72
C LYS A 15 -2.83 9.24 13.59
N GLN A 16 -1.86 9.01 12.71
CA GLN A 16 -0.74 9.91 12.42
C GLN A 16 -0.95 10.71 11.12
N GLY A 17 -2.13 10.61 10.49
CA GLY A 17 -2.41 11.27 9.21
C GLY A 17 -1.72 10.63 7.99
N ALA A 18 -1.10 9.45 8.15
CA ALA A 18 -0.35 8.74 7.12
C ALA A 18 -1.07 7.47 6.62
N GLY A 19 -2.40 7.43 6.74
CA GLY A 19 -3.19 6.26 6.39
C GLY A 19 -3.55 6.14 4.89
N PRO A 20 -4.24 5.05 4.52
CA PRO A 20 -4.61 4.78 3.14
C PRO A 20 -5.46 5.90 2.51
N THR A 21 -5.05 6.39 1.33
CA THR A 21 -5.66 7.54 0.64
C THR A 21 -5.89 7.23 -0.84
N ILE A 22 -7.01 7.72 -1.40
CA ILE A 22 -7.28 7.66 -2.85
C ILE A 22 -6.62 8.88 -3.48
N VAL A 23 -5.72 8.67 -4.45
CA VAL A 23 -5.01 9.75 -5.16
C VAL A 23 -5.45 9.91 -6.61
N VAL A 24 -6.14 8.90 -7.15
CA VAL A 24 -6.86 8.91 -8.43
C VAL A 24 -8.17 8.16 -8.26
N GLY A 25 -9.27 8.75 -8.73
CA GLY A 25 -10.61 8.22 -8.59
C GLY A 25 -11.33 8.75 -7.35
N GLU A 26 -12.45 8.12 -7.00
CA GLU A 26 -13.37 8.58 -5.95
C GLU A 26 -13.84 7.42 -5.08
N LYS A 27 -14.27 7.73 -3.85
CA LYS A 27 -14.70 6.72 -2.86
C LYS A 27 -15.79 5.76 -3.37
N ASN A 28 -16.68 6.25 -4.25
CA ASN A 28 -17.84 5.51 -4.74
C ASN A 28 -17.61 4.84 -6.11
N ARG A 29 -16.43 5.05 -6.72
CA ARG A 29 -16.09 4.44 -8.01
C ARG A 29 -15.89 2.92 -7.84
N ARG A 30 -16.33 2.15 -8.84
CA ARG A 30 -16.16 0.69 -8.83
C ARG A 30 -14.67 0.34 -8.79
N ALA A 31 -14.27 -0.52 -7.86
CA ALA A 31 -12.87 -0.93 -7.71
C ALA A 31 -12.37 -1.80 -8.89
N GLY A 32 -13.23 -2.63 -9.48
CA GLY A 32 -12.84 -3.57 -10.53
C GLY A 32 -11.81 -4.59 -10.05
N LYS A 33 -10.99 -5.11 -10.97
CA LYS A 33 -9.85 -5.98 -10.60
C LYS A 33 -8.78 -5.13 -9.91
N ILE A 34 -8.34 -5.60 -8.74
CA ILE A 34 -7.34 -4.90 -7.92
C ILE A 34 -5.97 -5.51 -8.19
N PHE A 35 -5.01 -4.66 -8.54
CA PHE A 35 -3.59 -5.01 -8.57
C PHE A 35 -2.90 -4.37 -7.37
N VAL A 36 -2.16 -5.18 -6.60
CA VAL A 36 -1.42 -4.72 -5.43
C VAL A 36 0.05 -4.62 -5.82
N ASP A 37 0.53 -3.39 -5.92
CA ASP A 37 1.88 -3.03 -6.35
C ASP A 37 2.68 -2.49 -5.15
N MET A 38 3.20 -3.41 -4.34
CA MET A 38 4.10 -3.09 -3.23
C MET A 38 5.54 -3.13 -3.74
N THR A 39 6.09 -1.98 -4.12
CA THR A 39 7.43 -1.87 -4.71
C THR A 39 8.52 -1.80 -3.65
N GLY A 40 9.57 -2.60 -3.81
CA GLY A 40 10.82 -2.55 -3.02
C GLY A 40 12.04 -2.12 -3.85
N GLY A 41 11.89 -1.20 -4.81
CA GLY A 41 12.99 -0.83 -5.71
C GLY A 41 12.71 0.38 -6.59
N THR A 42 12.12 0.18 -7.77
CA THR A 42 11.89 1.24 -8.75
C THR A 42 10.43 1.29 -9.20
N SER A 43 9.97 2.49 -9.57
CA SER A 43 8.70 2.65 -10.30
C SER A 43 8.90 2.15 -11.73
N GLY A 44 7.96 1.35 -12.25
CA GLY A 44 7.99 0.86 -13.64
C GLY A 44 7.85 1.97 -14.70
N SER A 45 7.48 1.63 -15.93
CA SER A 45 7.13 2.64 -16.93
C SER A 45 5.72 3.21 -16.66
N PRO A 46 5.47 4.54 -16.80
CA PRO A 46 4.12 5.10 -16.77
C PRO A 46 3.18 4.45 -17.79
N GLU A 47 3.70 4.02 -18.94
CA GLU A 47 2.95 3.36 -20.01
C GLU A 47 2.31 2.02 -19.58
N ALA A 48 2.76 1.44 -18.46
CA ALA A 48 2.19 0.23 -17.91
C ALA A 48 0.70 0.40 -17.55
N TYR A 49 0.27 1.61 -17.16
CA TYR A 49 -1.13 1.85 -16.79
C TYR A 49 -2.11 1.62 -17.96
N ALA A 50 -1.72 1.98 -19.18
CA ALA A 50 -2.52 1.68 -20.37
C ALA A 50 -2.66 0.15 -20.57
N LYS A 51 -1.59 -0.61 -20.33
CA LYS A 51 -1.62 -2.08 -20.44
C LYS A 51 -2.43 -2.72 -19.30
N LEU A 52 -2.35 -2.20 -18.09
CA LEU A 52 -3.15 -2.64 -16.95
C LEU A 52 -4.65 -2.43 -17.21
N GLN A 53 -5.03 -1.31 -17.83
CA GLN A 53 -6.41 -1.05 -18.23
C GLN A 53 -6.91 -2.11 -19.22
N VAL A 54 -6.13 -2.39 -20.27
CA VAL A 54 -6.45 -3.45 -21.25
C VAL A 54 -6.57 -4.82 -20.59
N ALA A 55 -5.76 -5.10 -19.57
CA ALA A 55 -5.84 -6.32 -18.75
C ALA A 55 -7.01 -6.33 -17.74
N GLY A 56 -7.86 -5.31 -17.75
CA GLY A 56 -9.06 -5.19 -16.92
C GLY A 56 -8.81 -4.73 -15.49
N VAL A 57 -7.62 -4.21 -15.17
CA VAL A 57 -7.32 -3.66 -13.84
C VAL A 57 -8.09 -2.35 -13.66
N GLY A 58 -8.89 -2.30 -12.60
CA GLY A 58 -9.67 -1.11 -12.24
C GLY A 58 -9.07 -0.32 -11.08
N THR A 59 -8.23 -0.96 -10.25
CA THR A 59 -7.58 -0.28 -9.12
C THR A 59 -6.17 -0.79 -8.94
N VAL A 60 -5.23 0.13 -8.72
CA VAL A 60 -3.88 -0.14 -8.23
C VAL A 60 -3.80 0.30 -6.77
N VAL A 61 -3.32 -0.59 -5.91
CA VAL A 61 -2.98 -0.28 -4.51
C VAL A 61 -1.48 -0.32 -4.39
N GLY A 62 -0.85 0.80 -4.00
CA GLY A 62 0.60 0.88 -3.86
C GLY A 62 1.01 1.73 -2.66
N MET A 63 2.32 1.94 -2.53
CA MET A 63 2.89 2.65 -1.38
C MET A 63 3.22 4.11 -1.66
N HIS A 64 3.50 4.45 -2.93
CA HIS A 64 3.71 5.79 -3.46
C HIS A 64 3.32 5.81 -4.96
N ILE A 65 3.22 7.00 -5.56
CA ILE A 65 3.12 7.14 -7.01
C ILE A 65 3.77 8.45 -7.45
N LYS A 66 4.53 8.45 -8.55
CA LYS A 66 5.04 9.68 -9.16
C LYS A 66 3.96 10.35 -10.00
N GLU A 67 4.09 11.65 -10.22
CA GLU A 67 3.07 12.43 -10.93
C GLU A 67 2.81 11.95 -12.36
N GLU A 68 3.84 11.53 -13.09
CA GLU A 68 3.70 10.96 -14.44
C GLU A 68 2.82 9.69 -14.46
N HIS A 69 3.01 8.80 -13.47
CA HIS A 69 2.22 7.58 -13.32
C HIS A 69 0.80 7.90 -12.89
N ARG A 70 0.63 8.87 -12.00
CA ARG A 70 -0.68 9.33 -11.52
C ARG A 70 -1.54 9.83 -12.69
N LYS A 71 -0.95 10.65 -13.57
CA LYS A 71 -1.63 11.17 -14.78
C LYS A 71 -2.02 10.05 -15.75
N GLU A 72 -1.13 9.08 -15.98
CA GLU A 72 -1.46 7.97 -16.88
C GLU A 72 -2.53 7.04 -16.28
N ALA A 73 -2.54 6.82 -14.96
CA ALA A 73 -3.60 6.09 -14.28
C ALA A 73 -4.97 6.78 -14.45
N GLU A 74 -5.02 8.10 -14.23
CA GLU A 74 -6.22 8.91 -14.38
C GLU A 74 -6.76 8.87 -15.81
N LYS A 75 -5.89 9.09 -16.80
CA LYS A 75 -6.21 9.01 -18.23
C LYS A 75 -6.78 7.64 -18.63
N ASN A 76 -6.27 6.56 -18.04
CA ASN A 76 -6.71 5.20 -18.32
C ASN A 76 -7.81 4.71 -17.36
N ASN A 77 -8.47 5.61 -16.62
CA ASN A 77 -9.61 5.28 -15.77
C ASN A 77 -9.30 4.26 -14.65
N ILE A 78 -8.04 4.18 -14.22
CA ILE A 78 -7.58 3.32 -13.14
C ILE A 78 -7.61 4.09 -11.83
N ASN A 79 -8.26 3.54 -10.81
CA ASN A 79 -8.19 4.10 -9.46
C ASN A 79 -6.81 3.83 -8.86
N VAL A 80 -6.31 4.76 -8.06
CA VAL A 80 -5.04 4.58 -7.34
C VAL A 80 -5.26 4.83 -5.86
N VAL A 81 -4.92 3.84 -5.05
CA VAL A 81 -4.90 3.92 -3.59
C VAL A 81 -3.47 3.85 -3.12
N ILE A 82 -3.04 4.85 -2.35
CA ILE A 82 -1.77 4.85 -1.64
C ILE A 82 -2.01 4.37 -0.22
N ALA A 83 -1.55 3.16 0.11
CA ALA A 83 -1.75 2.54 1.41
C ALA A 83 -0.87 3.16 2.52
N GLY A 84 0.26 3.76 2.14
CA GLY A 84 1.25 4.37 3.03
C GLY A 84 2.52 3.52 3.16
N HIS A 85 3.69 4.16 3.08
CA HIS A 85 5.00 3.49 3.10
C HIS A 85 5.23 2.71 4.40
N MET A 86 5.39 3.44 5.51
CA MET A 86 5.77 2.86 6.80
C MET A 86 4.82 1.77 7.26
N ALA A 87 3.51 1.92 7.04
CA ALA A 87 2.54 0.90 7.42
C ALA A 87 2.66 -0.38 6.59
N SER A 88 2.89 -0.27 5.28
CA SER A 88 3.03 -1.44 4.41
C SER A 88 4.33 -2.18 4.68
N ASP A 89 5.44 -1.46 4.87
CA ASP A 89 6.72 -2.05 5.28
C ASP A 89 6.63 -2.70 6.66
N SER A 90 6.02 -2.01 7.61
CA SER A 90 5.84 -2.54 8.97
C SER A 90 5.00 -3.81 8.99
N LEU A 91 3.99 -3.93 8.13
CA LEU A 91 3.19 -5.16 8.03
C LEU A 91 4.07 -6.36 7.66
N GLY A 92 4.88 -6.23 6.62
CA GLY A 92 5.81 -7.29 6.21
C GLY A 92 6.86 -7.57 7.29
N MET A 93 7.47 -6.52 7.84
CA MET A 93 8.48 -6.64 8.89
C MET A 93 7.93 -7.28 10.15
N ASN A 94 6.69 -6.99 10.55
CA ASN A 94 6.09 -7.59 11.74
C ASN A 94 5.96 -9.10 11.60
N LEU A 95 5.53 -9.61 10.45
CA LEU A 95 5.43 -11.06 10.21
C LEU A 95 6.79 -11.75 10.35
N PHE A 96 7.86 -11.10 9.87
CA PHE A 96 9.22 -11.59 10.00
C PHE A 96 9.74 -11.53 11.44
N LEU A 97 9.55 -10.39 12.13
CA LEU A 97 10.01 -10.17 13.49
C LEU A 97 9.26 -11.04 14.52
N ASP A 98 8.00 -11.39 14.24
CA ASP A 98 7.23 -12.32 15.07
C ASP A 98 7.93 -13.70 15.13
N GLU A 99 8.50 -14.19 14.02
CA GLU A 99 9.22 -15.46 14.00
C GLU A 99 10.54 -15.40 14.78
N LEU A 100 11.29 -14.30 14.69
CA LEU A 100 12.50 -14.11 15.49
C LEU A 100 12.18 -14.02 16.99
N ALA A 101 11.10 -13.32 17.35
CA ALA A 101 10.66 -13.20 18.73
C ALA A 101 10.29 -14.56 19.34
N ARG A 102 9.66 -15.47 18.57
CA ARG A 102 9.37 -16.85 19.01
C ARG A 102 10.63 -17.65 19.32
N GLN A 103 11.74 -17.34 18.66
CA GLN A 103 13.05 -17.95 18.91
C GLN A 103 13.79 -17.30 20.09
N GLY A 104 13.16 -16.39 20.82
CA GLY A 104 13.72 -15.71 21.98
C GLY A 104 14.58 -14.48 21.64
N VAL A 105 14.55 -14.00 20.39
CA VAL A 105 15.27 -12.78 20.00
C VAL A 105 14.51 -11.56 20.50
N GLU A 106 15.18 -10.67 21.24
CA GLU A 106 14.63 -9.39 21.67
C GLU A 106 14.48 -8.43 20.50
N ILE A 107 13.31 -7.80 20.37
CA ILE A 107 13.01 -6.86 19.28
C ILE A 107 12.87 -5.45 19.83
N ILE A 108 13.82 -4.57 19.46
CA ILE A 108 13.78 -3.13 19.78
C ILE A 108 13.40 -2.37 18.50
N THR A 109 12.28 -1.65 18.53
CA THR A 109 11.77 -0.93 17.35
C THR A 109 12.26 0.51 17.30
N THR A 110 12.66 0.96 16.11
CA THR A 110 13.12 2.33 15.85
C THR A 110 12.69 2.79 14.45
N SER A 111 13.05 4.01 14.07
CA SER A 111 12.92 4.55 12.69
C SER A 111 11.52 4.42 12.07
N GLY A 112 10.47 4.56 12.89
CA GLY A 112 9.08 4.56 12.46
C GLY A 112 8.48 3.19 12.17
N LEU A 113 9.15 2.09 12.51
CA LEU A 113 8.56 0.75 12.49
C LEU A 113 7.32 0.70 13.40
N ILE A 114 6.16 0.43 12.81
CA ILE A 114 4.89 0.27 13.53
C ILE A 114 4.82 -1.18 14.02
N ARG A 115 5.25 -1.45 15.25
CA ARG A 115 5.23 -2.80 15.80
C ARG A 115 3.80 -3.26 16.10
N VAL A 116 3.42 -4.39 15.51
CA VAL A 116 2.18 -5.12 15.81
C VAL A 116 2.56 -6.59 16.01
N ALA A 117 2.68 -7.01 17.27
CA ALA A 117 2.99 -8.39 17.60
C ALA A 117 1.76 -9.28 17.38
N ARG A 118 1.91 -10.35 16.59
CA ARG A 118 0.81 -11.30 16.32
C ARG A 118 0.92 -12.62 17.08
N THR A 119 2.03 -12.79 17.82
CA THR A 119 2.39 -13.98 18.62
C THR A 119 2.53 -15.27 17.82
#